data_AF-A0A961RHC7-F1
#
_entry.id   AF-A0A961RHC7-F1
#
_cell.length_a   1.000
_cell.length_b   1.000
_cell.length_c   1.000
_cell.angle_alpha   90.00
_cell.angle_beta   90.00
_cell.angle_gamma   90.00
#
_symmetry.space_group_name_H-M   'P 1'
#
loop_
_entity.id
_entity.type
_entity.pdbx_description
1 polymer ?
#
loop_
_entity_poly.entity_id
_entity_poly.type
_entity_poly.pdbx_seq_one_letter_code
_entity_poly.pdbx_strand_id
1 'polypeptide(L)'
;MKQKILEIRDRATFISVLATELWTGKTTITERYYLERAGYGDGGSRYIIMTRLEGLETQCDPYKWPSFRTMKAAHVYILQHWDELESGDVVDVEFINSESKEPKKSERFL
;
A
#
# COMPACT_ATOMS: atom_id res chain seq x y z
N MET A 1 -9.59 -6.98 9.48
CA MET A 1 -8.74 -6.69 8.30
C MET A 1 -9.56 -5.96 7.24
N LYS A 2 -8.92 -5.15 6.39
CA LYS A 2 -9.54 -4.49 5.24
C LYS A 2 -8.58 -4.55 4.05
N GLN A 3 -9.14 -4.59 2.84
CA GLN A 3 -8.41 -4.59 1.59
C GLN A 3 -8.84 -3.43 0.70
N LYS A 4 -7.89 -2.90 -0.07
CA LYS A 4 -8.11 -1.82 -1.05
C LYS A 4 -7.36 -2.17 -2.32
N ILE A 5 -7.98 -1.95 -3.47
CA ILE A 5 -7.29 -1.94 -4.76
C ILE A 5 -6.94 -0.49 -5.05
N LEU A 6 -5.68 -0.19 -5.32
CA LEU A 6 -5.18 1.17 -5.55
C LEU A 6 -4.43 1.24 -6.88
N GLU A 7 -4.46 2.42 -7.50
CA GLU A 7 -3.72 2.73 -8.72
C GLU A 7 -2.44 3.49 -8.34
N ILE A 8 -1.28 2.86 -8.47
CA ILE A 8 0.01 3.55 -8.27
C ILE A 8 0.42 4.20 -9.59
N ARG A 9 0.71 5.49 -9.54
CA ARG A 9 1.14 6.29 -10.68
C ARG A 9 2.47 6.97 -10.42
N ASP A 10 3.18 7.18 -11.52
CA ASP A 10 4.46 7.87 -11.60
C ASP A 10 4.66 8.34 -13.05
N ARG A 11 5.87 8.69 -13.46
CA ARG A 11 6.19 8.96 -14.86
C ARG A 11 5.99 7.71 -15.71
N ALA A 12 5.09 7.81 -16.69
CA ALA A 12 4.79 6.75 -17.66
C ALA A 12 4.51 5.37 -17.01
N THR A 13 3.88 5.37 -15.84
CA THR A 13 3.66 4.17 -15.03
C THR A 13 2.20 4.07 -14.63
N PHE A 14 1.65 2.86 -14.73
CA PHE A 14 0.37 2.42 -14.18
C PHE A 14 0.58 1.05 -13.53
N ILE A 15 0.40 0.96 -12.22
CA ILE A 15 0.56 -0.30 -11.48
C ILE A 15 -0.67 -0.46 -10.59
N SER A 16 -1.42 -1.56 -10.78
CA SER A 16 -2.55 -1.86 -9.91
C SER A 16 -2.07 -2.71 -8.73
N VAL A 17 -2.48 -2.36 -7.52
CA VAL A 17 -2.09 -3.13 -6.33
C VAL A 17 -3.29 -3.52 -5.48
N LEU A 18 -3.24 -4.72 -4.92
CA LEU A 18 -4.05 -5.14 -3.78
C LEU A 18 -3.27 -4.85 -2.50
N ALA A 19 -3.75 -3.89 -1.72
CA ALA A 19 -3.22 -3.57 -0.40
C ALA A 19 -4.14 -4.18 0.68
N THR A 20 -3.57 -4.93 1.60
CA THR A 20 -4.28 -5.61 2.70
C THR A 20 -3.72 -5.16 4.04
N GLU A 21 -4.58 -4.63 4.90
CA GLU A 21 -4.22 -4.20 6.25
C GLU A 21 -4.07 -5.38 7.21
N LEU A 22 -2.90 -5.47 7.81
CA LEU A 22 -2.62 -6.31 8.97
C LEU A 22 -2.50 -5.41 10.20
N TRP A 23 -3.52 -5.41 11.04
CA TRP A 23 -3.51 -4.58 12.26
C TRP A 23 -3.87 -5.38 13.49
N THR A 24 -2.84 -5.73 14.28
CA THR A 24 -3.00 -6.56 15.49
C THR A 24 -3.81 -5.86 16.58
N GLY A 25 -3.85 -4.52 16.58
CA GLY A 25 -4.65 -3.72 17.51
C GLY A 25 -6.15 -3.68 17.21
N LYS A 26 -6.59 -4.05 16.01
CA LYS A 26 -8.00 -3.93 15.56
C LYS A 26 -8.51 -5.19 14.84
N THR A 27 -8.10 -6.36 15.30
CA THR A 27 -8.47 -7.65 14.72
C THR A 27 -8.97 -8.59 15.82
N THR A 28 -9.62 -9.69 15.45
CA THR A 28 -10.09 -10.69 16.40
C THR A 28 -8.93 -11.38 17.12
N ILE A 29 -9.18 -11.98 18.28
CA ILE A 29 -8.13 -12.72 19.02
C ILE A 29 -7.53 -13.87 18.18
N THR A 30 -8.34 -14.51 17.34
CA THR A 30 -7.91 -15.57 16.43
C THR A 30 -6.98 -15.04 15.36
N GLU A 31 -7.35 -13.97 14.65
CA GLU A 31 -6.47 -13.36 13.63
C GLU A 31 -5.17 -12.84 14.27
N ARG A 32 -5.27 -12.21 15.43
CA ARG A 32 -4.12 -11.67 16.18
C ARG A 32 -3.11 -12.76 16.49
N TYR A 33 -3.56 -13.93 16.96
CA TYR A 33 -2.68 -15.07 17.23
C TYR A 33 -1.83 -15.45 16.01
N TYR A 34 -2.44 -15.58 14.83
CA TYR A 34 -1.71 -15.95 13.61
C TYR A 34 -0.75 -14.84 13.14
N LEU A 35 -1.17 -13.57 13.24
CA LEU A 35 -0.33 -12.43 12.88
C LEU A 35 0.90 -12.32 13.79
N GLU A 36 0.72 -12.45 15.10
CA GLU A 36 1.80 -12.43 16.08
C GLU A 36 2.78 -13.59 15.85
N ARG A 37 2.27 -14.80 15.58
CA ARG A 37 3.11 -15.97 15.27
C ARG A 37 3.91 -15.82 13.98
N ALA A 38 3.41 -15.06 13.02
CA ALA A 38 4.11 -14.73 11.78
C ALA A 38 5.09 -13.54 11.92
N GLY A 39 5.17 -12.91 13.09
CA GLY A 39 6.10 -11.81 13.37
C GLY A 39 5.52 -10.40 13.18
N TYR A 40 4.22 -10.26 12.93
CA TYR A 40 3.54 -8.95 12.81
C TYR A 40 3.05 -8.39 14.15
N GLY A 41 3.54 -8.95 15.26
CA GLY A 41 2.95 -8.89 16.59
C GLY A 41 3.44 -7.82 17.54
N ASP A 42 4.10 -6.77 17.06
CA ASP A 42 4.71 -5.77 17.95
C ASP A 42 3.67 -4.77 18.49
N GLY A 43 2.92 -5.18 19.52
CA GLY A 43 2.23 -4.24 20.42
C GLY A 43 1.08 -3.43 19.80
N GLY A 44 0.42 -3.92 18.75
CA GLY A 44 -0.66 -3.20 18.07
C GLY A 44 -0.25 -2.47 16.79
N SER A 45 0.95 -2.76 16.28
CA SER A 45 1.45 -2.25 15.00
C SER A 45 0.51 -2.55 13.83
N ARG A 46 0.43 -1.58 12.90
CA ARG A 46 -0.28 -1.69 11.62
C ARG A 46 0.75 -1.90 10.51
N TYR A 47 0.49 -2.87 9.65
CA TYR A 47 1.25 -3.13 8.43
C TYR A 47 0.30 -3.20 7.24
N ILE A 48 0.84 -2.97 6.05
CA ILE A 48 0.15 -3.21 4.80
C ILE A 48 0.94 -4.29 4.06
N ILE A 49 0.29 -5.39 3.69
CA ILE A 49 0.79 -6.27 2.64
C ILE A 49 0.31 -5.70 1.33
N MET A 50 1.22 -5.45 0.41
CA MET A 50 0.89 -4.94 -0.91
C MET A 50 1.36 -5.91 -1.99
N THR A 51 0.41 -6.32 -2.82
CA THR A 51 0.62 -7.24 -3.95
C THR A 51 0.31 -6.51 -5.24
N ARG A 52 1.26 -6.48 -6.17
CA ARG A 52 1.01 -6.03 -7.54
C ARG A 52 0.06 -7.02 -8.21
N LEU A 53 -1.03 -6.53 -8.79
CA LEU A 53 -1.98 -7.40 -9.49
C LEU A 53 -1.33 -7.99 -10.75
N GLU A 54 -0.44 -7.24 -11.39
CA GLU A 54 0.42 -7.74 -12.45
C GLU A 54 1.66 -8.44 -11.85
N GLY A 55 1.89 -9.69 -12.24
CA GLY A 55 3.08 -10.46 -11.83
C GLY A 55 3.09 -10.95 -10.39
N LEU A 56 2.13 -10.53 -9.56
CA LEU A 56 1.90 -11.01 -8.18
C LEU A 56 3.08 -10.79 -7.21
N GLU A 57 3.96 -9.84 -7.53
CA GLU A 57 5.03 -9.44 -6.63
C GLU A 57 4.44 -8.83 -5.37
N THR A 58 4.80 -9.38 -4.21
CA THR A 58 4.19 -9.04 -2.91
C THR A 58 5.25 -8.66 -1.89
N GLN A 59 5.04 -7.56 -1.17
CA GLN A 59 5.88 -7.16 -0.05
C GLN A 59 5.04 -6.59 1.09
N CYS A 60 5.45 -6.89 2.33
CA CYS A 60 4.96 -6.22 3.52
C CYS A 60 5.89 -5.10 3.99
N ASP A 61 7.18 -5.20 3.67
CA ASP A 61 8.19 -4.20 4.02
C ASP A 61 8.41 -3.27 2.82
N PRO A 62 8.09 -1.96 2.94
CA PRO A 62 8.31 -0.99 1.87
C PRO A 62 9.74 -0.93 1.34
N TYR A 63 10.75 -1.29 2.13
CA TYR A 63 12.15 -1.20 1.77
C TYR A 63 12.67 -2.42 0.99
N LYS A 64 11.86 -3.48 0.86
CA LYS A 64 12.23 -4.70 0.12
C LYS A 64 11.77 -4.71 -1.34
N TRP A 65 11.06 -3.68 -1.80
CA TRP A 65 10.72 -3.54 -3.21
C TRP A 65 11.99 -3.34 -4.05
N PRO A 66 12.11 -4.00 -5.23
CA PRO A 66 13.25 -3.78 -6.14
C PRO A 66 13.22 -2.37 -6.77
N SER A 67 12.03 -1.79 -6.97
CA SER A 67 11.87 -0.38 -7.36
C SER A 67 11.78 0.50 -6.12
N PHE A 68 12.89 1.15 -5.79
CA PHE A 68 13.01 1.96 -4.57
C PHE A 68 12.36 3.36 -4.69
N ARG A 69 12.17 3.91 -5.89
CA ARG A 69 11.52 5.22 -6.06
C ARG A 69 10.00 5.08 -6.01
N THR A 70 9.43 4.28 -6.91
CA THR A 70 7.97 4.20 -7.09
C THR A 70 7.31 3.35 -6.00
N MET A 71 7.65 2.07 -5.93
CA MET A 71 6.91 1.11 -5.09
C MET A 71 7.13 1.35 -3.61
N LYS A 72 8.36 1.67 -3.19
CA LYS A 72 8.63 2.05 -1.81
C LYS A 72 7.86 3.31 -1.41
N ALA A 73 7.94 4.40 -2.17
CA ALA A 73 7.29 5.66 -1.81
C ALA A 73 5.77 5.48 -1.73
N ALA A 74 5.17 4.81 -2.71
CA ALA A 74 3.75 4.47 -2.70
C ALA A 74 3.40 3.61 -1.47
N HIS A 75 4.18 2.58 -1.16
CA HIS A 75 3.90 1.70 -0.03
C HIS A 75 3.98 2.44 1.32
N VAL A 76 4.99 3.29 1.51
CA VAL A 76 5.11 4.13 2.71
C VAL A 76 3.91 5.07 2.83
N TYR A 77 3.53 5.73 1.73
CA TYR A 77 2.38 6.63 1.70
C TYR A 77 1.08 5.90 2.05
N ILE A 78 0.81 4.74 1.44
CA ILE A 78 -0.38 3.93 1.72
C ILE A 78 -0.44 3.50 3.18
N LEU A 79 0.70 3.12 3.78
CA LEU A 79 0.76 2.75 5.20
C LEU A 79 0.40 3.95 6.10
N GLN A 80 0.92 5.14 5.80
CA GLN A 80 0.72 6.35 6.60
C GLN A 80 -0.69 6.95 6.44
N HIS A 81 -1.25 6.88 5.24
CA HIS A 81 -2.54 7.46 4.87
C HIS A 81 -3.63 6.40 4.71
N TRP A 82 -3.46 5.21 5.29
CA TRP A 82 -4.37 4.08 5.08
C TRP A 82 -5.82 4.45 5.34
N ASP A 83 -6.11 5.18 6.42
CA ASP A 83 -7.50 5.50 6.80
C ASP A 83 -8.16 6.53 5.87
N GLU A 84 -7.37 7.30 5.10
CA GLU A 84 -7.84 8.34 4.17
C GLU A 84 -8.15 7.78 2.77
N LEU A 85 -7.49 6.69 2.38
CA LEU A 85 -7.61 6.12 1.04
C LEU A 85 -8.87 5.28 0.87
N GLU A 86 -9.40 5.22 -0.35
CA GLU A 86 -10.46 4.31 -0.76
C GLU A 86 -10.02 3.41 -1.91
N SER A 87 -10.73 2.31 -2.13
CA SER A 87 -10.42 1.44 -3.26
C SER A 87 -10.74 2.16 -4.57
N GLY A 88 -9.76 2.21 -5.48
CA GLY A 88 -9.82 2.95 -6.74
C GLY A 88 -9.07 4.28 -6.70
N ASP A 89 -8.58 4.71 -5.53
CA ASP A 89 -7.79 5.92 -5.43
C ASP A 89 -6.43 5.81 -6.11
N VAL A 90 -5.94 6.97 -6.54
CA VAL A 90 -4.63 7.13 -7.17
C VAL A 90 -3.59 7.52 -6.14
N VAL A 91 -2.52 6.75 -6.07
CA VAL A 91 -1.32 7.05 -5.30
C VAL A 91 -0.24 7.54 -6.27
N ASP A 92 -0.17 8.86 -6.44
CA ASP A 92 0.75 9.52 -7.37
C ASP A 92 2.09 9.82 -6.71
N VAL A 93 3.13 9.08 -7.10
CA VAL A 93 4.48 9.22 -6.56
C VAL A 93 5.12 10.54 -6.94
N GLU A 94 4.84 11.10 -8.13
CA GLU A 94 5.37 12.43 -8.50
C GLU A 94 4.80 13.51 -7.58
N PHE A 95 3.53 13.40 -7.20
CA PHE A 95 2.91 14.30 -6.21
C PHE A 95 3.47 14.09 -4.80
N ILE A 96 3.59 12.83 -4.35
CA ILE A 96 4.17 12.49 -3.03
C ILE A 96 5.58 13.06 -2.87
N ASN A 97 6.40 13.00 -3.93
CA ASN A 97 7.77 13.52 -3.92
C ASN A 97 7.85 15.03 -4.21
N SER A 98 6.72 15.73 -4.31
CA SER A 98 6.65 17.17 -4.68
C SER A 98 7.25 17.51 -6.05
N GLU A 99 7.31 16.53 -6.96
CA GLU A 99 7.72 16.70 -8.36
C GLU A 99 6.56 17.26 -9.22
N SER A 100 5.32 17.06 -8.75
CA SER A 100 4.08 17.63 -9.30
C SER A 100 3.39 18.53 -8.27
N LYS A 101 2.63 19.52 -8.76
CA LYS A 101 1.78 20.40 -7.93
C LYS A 101 0.39 19.83 -7.65
N GLU A 102 -0.06 18.89 -8.47
CA GLU A 102 -1.39 18.29 -8.41
C GLU A 102 -1.29 16.77 -8.62
N PRO A 103 -2.09 15.96 -7.91
CA PRO A 103 -2.11 14.52 -8.12
C PRO A 103 -2.71 14.18 -9.49
N LYS A 104 -2.15 13.17 -10.14
CA LYS A 104 -2.72 12.60 -11.37
C LYS A 104 -4.16 12.13 -11.17
N LYS A 105 -4.94 12.25 -12.25
CA LYS A 105 -6.24 11.58 -12.38
C LYS A 105 -6.03 10.11 -12.77
N SER A 106 -6.95 9.26 -12.32
CA SER A 106 -6.93 7.84 -12.67
C SER A 106 -6.99 7.66 -14.19
N GLU A 107 -6.22 6.70 -14.70
CA GLU A 107 -6.25 6.30 -16.12
C GLU A 107 -7.61 5.73 -16.56
N ARG A 108 -8.48 5.32 -15.62
CA ARG A 108 -9.86 4.89 -15.92
C ARG A 108 -10.70 5.99 -16.59
N PHE A 109 -10.34 7.25 -16.40
CA PHE A 109 -11.09 8.42 -16.89
C PHE A 109 -10.32 9.25 -17.93
N LEU A 110 -9.19 8.75 -18.43
CA LEU A 110 -8.41 9.36 -19.52
C LEU A 110 -8.79 8.74 -20.87
#